data_AF-A0AAD5HBW2-F1
#
_entry.id   AF-A0AAD5HBW2-F1
#
_cell.length_a   1.000
_cell.length_b   1.000
_cell.length_c   1.000
_cell.angle_alpha   90.00
_cell.angle_beta   90.00
_cell.angle_gamma   90.00
#
_symmetry.space_group_name_H-M   'P 1'
#
loop_
_entity.id
_entity.type
_entity.pdbx_description
1 polymer ?
#
loop_
_entity_poly.entity_id
_entity_poly.type
_entity_poly.pdbx_seq_one_letter_code
_entity_poly.pdbx_strand_id
1 'polypeptide(L)'
;MKISPSLDWQVLNRIKCECSSDFLHRPLSPVGAAKAVGITVWKNHDQENEERLPRVWDLLEDKFVYDHSVRDTVFITHRWDTHNGEIEHVNISSKAKDISQESKKLERIKRVLEKHSRYVWIDTICIDKTNLSELDRTIRSMYNWYADCKAVVLDSGTLLKTWRERGWCLQEGAAAGVLYGMYNDELVSIQDLASKQKMTLCQLDLSLYYRPGNAAEILTRMKRRKTTQIEDMAYALTGIFSIHMTLAYGERQKALQRLLYELASQKGDLSCLSFA
;
A
#
# COMPACT_ATOMS: atom_id res chain seq x y z
N MET A 1 -15.65 -12.95 28.33
CA MET A 1 -14.85 -13.97 27.63
C MET A 1 -13.73 -13.23 26.91
N LYS A 2 -12.52 -13.22 27.49
CA LYS A 2 -11.36 -12.46 26.99
C LYS A 2 -10.76 -13.21 25.81
N ILE A 3 -10.74 -12.60 24.64
CA ILE A 3 -10.09 -13.15 23.44
C ILE A 3 -8.59 -12.83 23.55
N SER A 4 -7.77 -13.87 23.42
CA SER A 4 -6.30 -13.86 23.52
C SER A 4 -5.66 -12.89 22.50
N PRO A 5 -4.49 -12.27 22.81
CA PRO A 5 -3.71 -11.45 21.87
C PRO A 5 -3.19 -12.21 20.63
N SER A 6 -3.40 -13.53 20.59
CA SER A 6 -3.07 -14.41 19.49
C SER A 6 -4.17 -14.44 18.42
N LEU A 7 -4.57 -13.28 17.89
CA LEU A 7 -5.08 -13.32 16.51
C LEU A 7 -3.86 -13.72 15.69
N ASP A 8 -3.79 -15.00 15.29
CA ASP A 8 -2.82 -15.44 14.30
C ASP A 8 -3.03 -14.54 13.08
N TRP A 9 -2.17 -13.54 12.91
CA TRP A 9 -2.16 -12.66 11.74
C TRP A 9 -1.77 -13.42 10.47
N GLN A 10 -1.54 -14.72 10.58
CA GLN A 10 -1.55 -15.62 9.46
C GLN A 10 -3.01 -15.67 8.95
N VAL A 11 -3.32 -15.32 7.70
CA VAL A 11 -2.93 -16.13 6.56
C VAL A 11 -3.48 -15.43 5.31
N LEU A 12 -2.64 -14.79 4.48
CA LEU A 12 -3.00 -14.64 3.07
C LEU A 12 -3.03 -15.99 2.35
N ASN A 13 -2.43 -17.07 2.88
CA ASN A 13 -2.50 -18.43 2.32
C ASN A 13 -3.94 -19.00 2.16
N ARG A 14 -5.01 -18.21 2.37
CA ARG A 14 -6.42 -18.61 2.26
C ARG A 14 -7.32 -17.54 1.65
N ILE A 15 -6.81 -16.58 0.86
CA ILE A 15 -7.71 -15.82 -0.03
C ILE A 15 -8.24 -16.80 -1.08
N LYS A 16 -9.41 -17.37 -0.80
CA LYS A 16 -10.13 -18.22 -1.74
C LYS A 16 -10.96 -17.31 -2.64
N CYS A 17 -10.63 -17.27 -3.92
CA CYS A 17 -11.63 -16.85 -4.92
C CYS A 17 -12.48 -18.07 -5.25
N GLU A 18 -13.79 -17.91 -5.35
CA GLU A 18 -14.69 -18.94 -5.87
C GLU A 18 -14.43 -19.27 -7.36
N CYS A 19 -13.61 -18.46 -8.04
CA CYS A 19 -13.44 -18.45 -9.48
C CYS A 19 -12.23 -19.24 -10.04
N SER A 20 -11.30 -19.76 -9.22
CA SER A 20 -10.22 -20.69 -9.64
C SER A 20 -9.28 -21.05 -8.47
N SER A 21 -8.69 -22.24 -8.58
CA SER A 21 -7.68 -22.93 -7.73
C SER A 21 -6.93 -22.07 -6.71
N ASP A 22 -6.89 -22.55 -5.45
CA ASP A 22 -6.15 -22.02 -4.30
C ASP A 22 -4.95 -21.13 -4.68
N PHE A 23 -5.13 -19.83 -4.51
CA PHE A 23 -4.03 -18.88 -4.62
C PHE A 23 -3.18 -19.03 -3.34
N LEU A 24 -2.06 -19.75 -3.43
CA LEU A 24 -1.08 -19.83 -2.34
C LEU A 24 -0.32 -18.50 -2.27
N HIS A 25 -0.88 -17.51 -1.58
CA HIS A 25 -0.25 -16.21 -1.42
C HIS A 25 0.92 -16.26 -0.42
N ARG A 26 2.15 -16.09 -0.91
CA ARG A 26 3.16 -15.39 -0.11
C ARG A 26 3.31 -13.97 -0.70
N PRO A 27 3.28 -12.91 0.12
CA PRO A 27 3.70 -11.59 -0.34
C PRO A 27 5.10 -11.73 -0.95
N LEU A 28 5.30 -11.13 -2.11
CA LEU A 28 6.65 -11.04 -2.62
C LEU A 28 7.37 -9.95 -1.84
N SER A 29 8.54 -10.30 -1.30
CA SER A 29 9.49 -9.26 -0.95
C SER A 29 9.74 -8.38 -2.19
N PRO A 30 10.20 -7.15 -2.03
CA PRO A 30 10.56 -6.27 -3.15
C PRO A 30 11.45 -6.98 -4.19
N VAL A 31 12.40 -7.78 -3.69
CA VAL A 31 13.28 -8.64 -4.50
C VAL A 31 12.49 -9.74 -5.22
N GLY A 32 11.52 -10.38 -4.57
CA GLY A 32 10.61 -11.34 -5.20
C GLY A 32 9.81 -10.70 -6.33
N ALA A 33 9.25 -9.51 -6.11
CA ALA A 33 8.42 -8.78 -7.07
C ALA A 33 9.21 -8.40 -8.32
N ALA A 34 10.40 -7.84 -8.13
CA ALA A 34 11.31 -7.52 -9.21
C ALA A 34 11.80 -8.77 -9.99
N LYS A 35 12.15 -9.87 -9.30
CA LYS A 35 12.47 -11.14 -9.98
C LYS A 35 11.30 -11.63 -10.84
N ALA A 36 10.07 -11.51 -10.35
CA ALA A 36 8.90 -11.99 -11.05
C ALA A 36 8.56 -11.18 -12.31
N VAL A 37 9.03 -9.93 -12.44
CA VAL A 37 8.93 -9.14 -13.69
C VAL A 37 10.14 -9.30 -14.61
N GLY A 38 11.10 -10.16 -14.27
CA GLY A 38 12.29 -10.43 -15.08
C GLY A 38 13.40 -9.42 -14.90
N ILE A 39 13.40 -8.64 -13.80
CA ILE A 39 14.52 -7.79 -13.45
C ILE A 39 15.64 -8.68 -12.89
N THR A 40 16.74 -8.73 -13.62
CA THR A 40 17.90 -9.59 -13.33
C THR A 40 19.14 -8.78 -12.93
N VAL A 41 19.16 -7.49 -13.24
CA VAL A 41 20.24 -6.55 -12.89
C VAL A 41 19.75 -5.64 -11.78
N TRP A 42 20.36 -5.78 -10.60
CA TRP A 42 20.11 -4.90 -9.47
C TRP A 42 21.13 -3.78 -9.51
N LYS A 43 20.65 -2.53 -9.66
CA LYS A 43 21.48 -1.40 -9.24
C LYS A 43 21.53 -1.48 -7.72
N ASN A 44 22.66 -1.90 -7.14
CA ASN A 44 22.90 -1.83 -5.70
C ASN A 44 22.77 -0.36 -5.28
N HIS A 45 21.60 0.04 -4.80
CA HIS A 45 21.36 1.37 -4.27
C HIS A 45 21.60 1.43 -2.75
N ASP A 46 22.06 0.32 -2.16
CA ASP A 46 22.15 0.06 -0.71
C ASP A 46 23.45 0.57 -0.04
N GLN A 47 24.22 1.45 -0.66
CA GLN A 47 25.44 1.97 -0.01
C GLN A 47 25.27 3.34 0.68
N GLU A 48 24.13 4.04 0.54
CA GLU A 48 24.00 5.41 1.08
C GLU A 48 22.68 5.75 1.81
N ASN A 49 21.68 4.87 1.89
CA ASN A 49 20.48 5.17 2.67
C ASN A 49 20.39 4.28 3.91
N GLU A 50 20.66 4.86 5.08
CA GLU A 50 20.04 4.38 6.33
C GLU A 50 18.53 4.32 6.07
N GLU A 51 17.97 3.10 5.98
CA GLU A 51 16.54 2.89 5.81
C GLU A 51 15.85 3.36 7.09
N ARG A 52 15.50 4.66 7.13
CA ARG A 52 14.79 5.24 8.27
C ARG A 52 13.41 4.63 8.34
N LEU A 53 13.07 4.14 9.51
CA LEU A 53 11.77 3.57 9.81
C LEU A 53 10.68 4.66 9.78
N PRO A 54 9.43 4.30 9.48
CA PRO A 54 8.35 5.28 9.37
C PRO A 54 8.07 5.99 10.69
N ARG A 55 7.60 7.25 10.59
CA ARG A 55 6.76 7.86 11.64
C ARG A 55 5.44 7.10 11.70
N VAL A 56 4.99 6.69 12.88
CA VAL A 56 3.73 5.97 13.08
C VAL A 56 2.87 6.66 14.13
N TRP A 57 1.59 6.34 14.15
CA TRP A 57 0.64 6.79 15.17
C TRP A 57 0.57 5.73 16.28
N ASP A 58 0.95 6.11 17.51
CA ASP A 58 0.72 5.30 18.70
C ASP A 58 -0.72 5.50 19.18
N LEU A 59 -1.55 4.48 19.04
CA LEU A 59 -2.97 4.52 19.40
C LEU A 59 -3.19 4.63 20.91
N LEU A 60 -2.28 4.12 21.75
CA LEU A 60 -2.44 4.20 23.20
C LEU A 60 -2.16 5.60 23.72
N GLU A 61 -1.11 6.23 23.18
CA GLU A 61 -0.67 7.58 23.56
C GLU A 61 -1.33 8.68 22.72
N ASP A 62 -2.05 8.30 21.67
CA ASP A 62 -2.72 9.16 20.70
C ASP A 62 -1.87 10.27 20.10
N LYS A 63 -0.63 9.92 19.74
CA LYS A 63 0.39 10.84 19.23
C LYS A 63 1.32 10.17 18.23
N PHE A 64 2.08 10.96 17.49
CA PHE A 64 3.12 10.42 16.61
C PHE A 64 4.34 9.94 17.40
N VAL A 65 4.93 8.84 16.93
CA VAL A 65 6.23 8.31 17.35
C VAL A 65 7.08 8.01 16.12
N TYR A 66 8.40 8.00 16.29
CA TYR A 66 9.37 7.94 15.19
C TYR A 66 10.16 6.64 15.20
N ASP A 67 10.75 6.32 14.04
CA ASP A 67 11.68 5.22 13.82
C ASP A 67 11.18 3.86 14.36
N HIS A 68 9.90 3.56 14.12
CA HIS A 68 9.25 2.38 14.68
C HIS A 68 9.25 1.18 13.73
N SER A 69 9.38 -0.02 14.30
CA SER A 69 9.35 -1.29 13.56
C SER A 69 8.09 -1.42 12.70
N VAL A 70 8.29 -1.59 11.39
CA VAL A 70 7.23 -1.85 10.41
C VAL A 70 6.48 -3.15 10.75
N ARG A 71 7.20 -4.17 11.22
CA ARG A 71 6.65 -5.51 11.54
C ARG A 71 5.62 -5.51 12.67
N ASP A 72 5.67 -4.50 13.54
CA ASP A 72 4.74 -4.33 14.66
C ASP A 72 3.62 -3.32 14.35
N THR A 73 3.59 -2.79 13.13
CA THR A 73 2.72 -1.70 12.71
C THR A 73 1.65 -2.20 11.74
N VAL A 74 0.40 -1.79 11.97
CA VAL A 74 -0.70 -2.00 11.02
C VAL A 74 -0.76 -0.83 10.05
N PHE A 75 -0.78 -1.12 8.75
CA PHE A 75 -0.84 -0.09 7.71
C PHE A 75 -2.29 0.04 7.22
N ILE A 76 -2.81 1.27 7.21
CA ILE A 76 -4.11 1.56 6.62
C ILE A 76 -3.93 1.83 5.13
N THR A 77 -4.73 1.14 4.32
CA THR A 77 -4.96 1.47 2.92
C THR A 77 -6.37 2.02 2.77
N HIS A 78 -6.55 3.09 2.01
CA HIS A 78 -7.85 3.75 1.91
C HIS A 78 -8.03 4.54 0.62
N ARG A 79 -9.29 4.90 0.36
CA ARG A 79 -9.62 6.08 -0.46
C ARG A 79 -10.32 7.10 0.44
N TRP A 80 -9.87 8.35 0.37
CA TRP A 80 -10.69 9.47 0.85
C TRP A 80 -11.84 9.70 -0.13
N ASP A 81 -13.08 9.63 0.35
CA ASP A 81 -14.25 9.94 -0.46
C ASP A 81 -14.53 11.44 -0.41
N THR A 82 -14.31 12.11 -1.54
CA THR A 82 -14.58 13.54 -1.71
C THR A 82 -16.07 13.87 -1.62
N HIS A 83 -16.97 12.89 -1.78
CA HIS A 83 -18.42 13.10 -1.68
C HIS A 83 -18.93 13.22 -0.24
N ASN A 84 -18.21 12.68 0.74
CA ASN A 84 -18.62 12.70 2.15
C ASN A 84 -17.89 13.75 2.99
N GLY A 85 -17.14 14.66 2.36
CA GLY A 85 -16.39 15.70 3.05
C GLY A 85 -15.20 15.19 3.86
N GLU A 86 -14.76 13.93 3.65
CA GLU A 86 -13.51 13.47 4.22
C GLU A 86 -12.34 14.06 3.40
N ILE A 87 -11.67 15.04 4.00
CA ILE A 87 -10.62 15.85 3.37
C ILE A 87 -9.49 14.93 2.90
N GLU A 88 -9.02 15.12 1.66
CA GLU A 88 -7.86 14.40 1.09
C GLU A 88 -6.55 14.60 1.86
N HIS A 89 -6.56 15.44 2.90
CA HIS A 89 -5.41 15.81 3.68
C HIS A 89 -5.80 16.37 5.05
N VAL A 90 -5.55 15.61 6.12
CA VAL A 90 -5.50 16.19 7.47
C VAL A 90 -4.04 16.48 7.75
N ASN A 91 -3.63 17.76 7.66
CA ASN A 91 -2.27 18.14 8.02
C ASN A 91 -2.16 18.21 9.54
N ILE A 92 -1.84 17.08 10.15
CA ILE A 92 -1.70 16.99 11.60
C ILE A 92 -0.28 17.37 11.98
N SER A 93 -0.16 18.32 12.91
CA SER A 93 1.13 18.71 13.46
C SER A 93 1.88 17.49 14.00
N SER A 94 3.19 17.41 13.74
CA SER A 94 4.03 16.33 14.23
C SER A 94 4.08 16.22 15.76
N LYS A 95 3.70 17.30 16.46
CA LYS A 95 3.59 17.37 17.94
C LYS A 95 2.15 17.25 18.44
N ALA A 96 1.19 16.93 17.56
CA ALA A 96 -0.20 16.78 17.95
C ALA A 96 -0.37 15.69 19.02
N LYS A 97 -1.30 15.95 19.92
CA LYS A 97 -1.89 14.98 20.84
C LYS A 97 -3.35 14.84 20.46
N ASP A 98 -3.96 13.74 20.91
CA ASP A 98 -5.37 13.46 20.64
C ASP A 98 -5.66 13.42 19.13
N ILE A 99 -4.74 12.83 18.35
CA ILE A 99 -4.82 12.68 16.89
C ILE A 99 -6.17 12.09 16.47
N SER A 100 -6.74 11.19 17.28
CA SER A 100 -8.06 10.61 17.03
C SER A 100 -9.19 11.64 16.93
N GLN A 101 -9.06 12.82 17.56
CA GLN A 101 -10.08 13.87 17.57
C GLN A 101 -10.06 14.76 16.32
N GLU A 102 -9.01 14.67 15.50
CA GLU A 102 -8.87 15.47 14.29
C GLU A 102 -9.89 15.09 13.19
N SER A 103 -10.44 13.88 13.24
CA SER A 103 -11.59 13.49 12.41
C SER A 103 -12.30 12.24 12.91
N LYS A 104 -13.58 12.11 12.56
CA LYS A 104 -14.39 10.89 12.83
C LYS A 104 -13.77 9.61 12.27
N LYS A 105 -13.03 9.70 11.15
CA LYS A 105 -12.34 8.55 10.56
C LYS A 105 -11.18 8.10 11.43
N LEU A 106 -10.38 9.02 11.96
CA LEU A 106 -9.28 8.70 12.86
C LEU A 106 -9.81 8.13 14.19
N GLU A 107 -10.83 8.75 14.78
CA GLU A 107 -11.52 8.23 15.97
C GLU A 107 -11.96 6.77 15.77
N ARG A 108 -12.59 6.48 14.63
CA ARG A 108 -13.02 5.13 14.27
C ARG A 108 -11.84 4.17 14.10
N ILE A 109 -10.79 4.56 13.36
CA ILE A 109 -9.59 3.74 13.16
C ILE A 109 -8.97 3.37 14.51
N LYS A 110 -8.80 4.34 15.42
CA LYS A 110 -8.28 4.09 16.77
C LYS A 110 -9.16 3.10 17.53
N ARG A 111 -10.46 3.38 17.62
CA ARG A 111 -11.44 2.54 18.34
C ARG A 111 -11.49 1.09 17.85
N VAL A 112 -11.32 0.87 16.54
CA VAL A 112 -11.28 -0.48 15.96
C VAL A 112 -9.92 -1.13 16.23
N LEU A 113 -8.82 -0.44 15.97
CA LEU A 113 -7.49 -1.06 15.92
C LEU A 113 -6.72 -1.07 17.24
N GLU A 114 -7.06 -0.26 18.23
CA GLU A 114 -6.35 -0.23 19.53
C GLU A 114 -6.35 -1.60 20.23
N LYS A 115 -7.34 -2.44 19.91
CA LYS A 115 -7.49 -3.83 20.40
C LYS A 115 -6.57 -4.83 19.70
N HIS A 116 -6.01 -4.44 18.55
CA HIS A 116 -5.30 -5.32 17.61
C HIS A 116 -3.85 -4.87 17.35
N SER A 117 -3.57 -3.58 17.45
CA SER A 117 -2.25 -3.00 17.25
C SER A 117 -2.09 -1.75 18.11
N ARG A 118 -0.88 -1.55 18.63
CA ARG A 118 -0.50 -0.27 19.24
C ARG A 118 -0.15 0.77 18.18
N TYR A 119 0.52 0.34 17.12
CA TYR A 119 1.05 1.23 16.09
C TYR A 119 0.27 1.10 14.81
N VAL A 120 -0.10 2.25 14.25
CA VAL A 120 -0.78 2.37 12.96
C VAL A 120 -0.01 3.34 12.06
N TRP A 121 0.10 3.00 10.78
CA TRP A 121 0.61 3.88 9.75
C TRP A 121 -0.51 4.24 8.78
N ILE A 122 -0.64 5.52 8.47
CA ILE A 122 -1.61 6.07 7.52
C ILE A 122 -0.88 7.12 6.68
N ASP A 123 -0.75 6.90 5.38
CA ASP A 123 0.03 7.75 4.45
C ASP A 123 -0.27 9.27 4.61
N THR A 124 -1.50 9.61 4.92
CA THR A 124 -2.01 10.97 4.92
C THR A 124 -1.58 11.76 6.14
N ILE A 125 -1.36 11.09 7.28
CA ILE A 125 -1.00 11.74 8.55
C ILE A 125 0.42 11.36 9.01
N CYS A 126 0.91 10.19 8.61
CA CYS A 126 2.22 9.68 8.98
C CYS A 126 3.35 10.17 8.05
N ILE A 127 3.02 10.73 6.89
CA ILE A 127 4.00 11.35 5.98
C ILE A 127 3.86 12.87 6.11
N ASP A 128 4.95 13.57 6.44
CA ASP A 128 5.00 15.02 6.23
C ASP A 128 5.22 15.33 4.75
N LYS A 129 4.12 15.57 4.04
CA LYS A 129 4.14 15.90 2.61
C LYS A 129 4.74 17.27 2.30
N THR A 130 4.95 18.12 3.30
CA THR A 130 5.65 19.41 3.14
C THR A 130 7.17 19.25 3.12
N ASN A 131 7.67 18.14 3.68
CA ASN A 131 9.06 17.76 3.63
C ASN A 131 9.34 16.86 2.42
N LEU A 132 9.75 17.46 1.30
CA LEU A 132 10.00 16.73 0.04
C LEU A 132 11.03 15.60 0.18
N SER A 133 12.02 15.74 1.07
CA SER A 133 13.01 14.70 1.33
C SER A 133 12.40 13.51 2.08
N GLU A 134 11.50 13.76 3.04
CA GLU A 134 10.73 12.70 3.70
C GLU A 134 9.75 12.03 2.73
N LEU A 135 9.04 12.82 1.91
CA LEU A 135 8.10 12.31 0.93
C LEU A 135 8.78 11.39 -0.08
N ASP A 136 9.87 11.83 -0.70
CA ASP A 136 10.63 11.03 -1.67
C ASP A 136 11.18 9.74 -1.06
N ARG A 137 11.75 9.80 0.16
CA ARG A 137 12.22 8.60 0.88
C ARG A 137 11.08 7.65 1.24
N THR A 138 9.96 8.18 1.70
CA THR A 138 8.81 7.36 2.08
C THR A 138 8.26 6.63 0.86
N ILE A 139 8.05 7.32 -0.26
CA ILE A 139 7.52 6.69 -1.48
C ILE A 139 8.45 5.59 -2.00
N ARG A 140 9.77 5.79 -1.90
CA ARG A 140 10.76 4.74 -2.24
C ARG A 140 10.72 3.53 -1.31
N SER A 141 10.33 3.72 -0.05
CA SER A 141 10.33 2.66 0.97
C SER A 141 8.95 2.01 1.15
N MET A 142 7.88 2.67 0.70
CA MET A 142 6.51 2.35 1.05
C MET A 142 6.12 0.92 0.65
N TYR A 143 6.52 0.44 -0.53
CA TYR A 143 6.24 -0.93 -0.95
C TYR A 143 6.89 -1.95 -0.01
N ASN A 144 8.15 -1.73 0.37
CA ASN A 144 8.87 -2.57 1.34
C ASN A 144 8.15 -2.55 2.69
N TRP A 145 7.72 -1.37 3.13
CA TRP A 145 7.01 -1.23 4.39
C TRP A 145 5.67 -1.96 4.38
N TYR A 146 4.87 -1.86 3.31
CA TYR A 146 3.64 -2.63 3.17
C TYR A 146 3.88 -4.15 3.09
N ALA A 147 5.02 -4.58 2.53
CA ALA A 147 5.37 -5.99 2.44
C ALA A 147 5.78 -6.59 3.79
N ASP A 148 6.46 -5.80 4.63
CA ASP A 148 6.98 -6.21 5.92
C ASP A 148 6.08 -5.86 7.11
N CYS A 149 4.96 -5.17 6.88
CA CYS A 149 4.09 -4.73 7.96
C CYS A 149 3.34 -5.89 8.64
N LYS A 150 2.83 -5.62 9.85
CA LYS A 150 2.04 -6.58 10.61
C LYS A 150 0.81 -7.04 9.82
N ALA A 151 0.10 -6.07 9.25
CA ALA A 151 -1.03 -6.27 8.36
C ALA A 151 -1.42 -4.98 7.67
N VAL A 152 -2.09 -5.13 6.53
CA VAL A 152 -2.75 -4.05 5.80
C VAL A 152 -4.25 -4.11 6.07
N VAL A 153 -4.86 -2.97 6.36
CA VAL A 153 -6.29 -2.88 6.68
C VAL A 153 -6.95 -1.83 5.79
N LEU A 154 -7.99 -2.24 5.05
CA LEU A 154 -8.89 -1.29 4.39
C LEU A 154 -9.75 -0.60 5.45
N ASP A 155 -9.79 0.73 5.43
CA ASP A 155 -10.72 1.46 6.30
C ASP A 155 -12.20 1.17 5.96
N SER A 156 -13.10 1.44 6.90
CA SER A 156 -14.53 1.13 6.75
C SER A 156 -15.30 2.10 5.85
N GLY A 157 -14.71 3.23 5.48
CA GLY A 157 -15.29 4.17 4.51
C GLY A 157 -15.00 3.77 3.06
N THR A 158 -14.08 2.83 2.87
CA THR A 158 -13.57 2.48 1.55
C THR A 158 -14.34 1.28 0.96
N LEU A 159 -15.12 1.54 -0.09
CA LEU A 159 -15.68 0.48 -0.92
C LEU A 159 -14.57 -0.22 -1.72
N LEU A 160 -14.58 -1.54 -1.76
CA LEU A 160 -13.63 -2.38 -2.49
C LEU A 160 -13.59 -2.07 -4.00
N LYS A 161 -14.76 -1.78 -4.59
CA LYS A 161 -14.87 -1.30 -5.99
C LYS A 161 -14.09 0.00 -6.19
N THR A 162 -14.24 0.91 -5.25
CA THR A 162 -13.65 2.25 -5.26
C THR A 162 -12.14 2.19 -4.97
N TRP A 163 -11.72 1.26 -4.11
CA TRP A 163 -10.34 0.95 -3.76
C TRP A 163 -9.56 0.35 -4.93
N ARG A 164 -10.12 -0.64 -5.63
CA ARG A 164 -9.46 -1.28 -6.78
C ARG A 164 -9.20 -0.31 -7.94
N GLU A 165 -9.92 0.81 -7.99
CA GLU A 165 -9.76 1.84 -9.00
C GLU A 165 -8.69 2.88 -8.62
N ARG A 166 -8.18 2.91 -7.38
CA ARG A 166 -7.17 3.89 -6.96
C ARG A 166 -5.76 3.38 -7.30
N GLY A 167 -4.94 4.24 -7.91
CA GLY A 167 -3.60 3.87 -8.37
C GLY A 167 -2.70 3.30 -7.28
N TRP A 168 -2.49 4.07 -6.20
CA TRP A 168 -1.65 3.67 -5.06
C TRP A 168 -2.09 2.34 -4.42
N CYS A 169 -3.39 2.06 -4.36
CA CYS A 169 -3.90 0.80 -3.79
C CYS A 169 -3.43 -0.46 -4.54
N LEU A 170 -2.85 -0.33 -5.75
CA LEU A 170 -2.28 -1.47 -6.47
C LEU A 170 -1.05 -2.00 -5.72
N GLN A 171 -0.14 -1.10 -5.34
CA GLN A 171 1.07 -1.48 -4.64
C GLN A 171 0.78 -1.89 -3.20
N GLU A 172 -0.14 -1.20 -2.54
CA GLU A 172 -0.52 -1.47 -1.14
C GLU A 172 -1.13 -2.86 -1.01
N GLY A 173 -2.08 -3.20 -1.90
CA GLY A 173 -2.72 -4.50 -1.94
C GLY A 173 -1.80 -5.63 -2.38
N ALA A 174 -0.89 -5.36 -3.32
CA ALA A 174 0.02 -6.39 -3.82
C ALA A 174 1.22 -6.65 -2.92
N ALA A 175 1.64 -5.67 -2.13
CA ALA A 175 2.66 -5.82 -1.11
C ALA A 175 2.09 -6.51 0.13
N ALA A 176 0.82 -6.25 0.47
CA ALA A 176 0.20 -6.78 1.68
C ALA A 176 0.48 -8.28 1.85
N GLY A 177 1.12 -8.63 2.98
CA GLY A 177 1.30 -10.01 3.43
C GLY A 177 0.13 -10.57 4.22
N VAL A 178 -0.71 -9.67 4.72
CA VAL A 178 -1.94 -9.92 5.47
C VAL A 178 -2.89 -8.77 5.13
N LEU A 179 -4.12 -9.07 4.68
CA LEU A 179 -5.09 -8.06 4.29
C LEU A 179 -6.43 -8.27 5.00
N TYR A 180 -6.87 -7.23 5.70
CA TYR A 180 -8.17 -7.14 6.36
C TYR A 180 -8.95 -5.93 5.84
N GLY A 181 -10.21 -5.86 6.24
CA GLY A 181 -11.04 -4.68 6.08
C GLY A 181 -11.71 -4.29 7.39
N MET A 182 -12.21 -3.08 7.46
CA MET A 182 -13.14 -2.67 8.51
C MET A 182 -14.56 -2.62 7.95
N TYR A 183 -15.53 -3.08 8.72
CA TYR A 183 -16.95 -3.00 8.36
C TYR A 183 -17.79 -2.86 9.63
N ASN A 184 -18.68 -1.86 9.68
CA ASN A 184 -19.50 -1.55 10.86
C ASN A 184 -18.70 -1.49 12.18
N ASP A 185 -17.59 -0.75 12.18
CA ASP A 185 -16.71 -0.57 13.35
C ASP A 185 -16.11 -1.87 13.91
N GLU A 186 -15.93 -2.89 13.06
CA GLU A 186 -15.24 -4.12 13.39
C GLU A 186 -14.19 -4.47 12.33
N LEU A 187 -13.12 -5.14 12.77
CA LEU A 187 -12.12 -5.73 11.87
C LEU A 187 -12.66 -7.04 11.31
N VAL A 188 -12.67 -7.18 9.99
CA VAL A 188 -13.20 -8.34 9.26
C VAL A 188 -12.19 -8.85 8.24
N SER A 189 -12.22 -10.14 7.93
CA SER A 189 -11.36 -10.68 6.87
C SER A 189 -11.68 -10.02 5.53
N ILE A 190 -10.71 -9.99 4.61
CA ILE A 190 -10.96 -9.43 3.28
C ILE A 190 -12.02 -10.21 2.51
N GLN A 191 -12.13 -11.53 2.75
CA GLN A 191 -13.17 -12.42 2.22
C GLN A 191 -14.54 -11.97 2.71
N ASP A 192 -14.71 -11.76 4.01
CA ASP A 192 -15.97 -11.30 4.59
C ASP A 192 -16.34 -9.91 4.08
N LEU A 193 -15.37 -9.00 3.97
CA LEU A 193 -15.60 -7.68 3.39
C LEU A 193 -16.08 -7.80 1.94
N ALA A 194 -15.44 -8.65 1.14
CA ALA A 194 -15.80 -8.89 -0.25
C ALA A 194 -17.20 -9.49 -0.38
N SER A 195 -17.55 -10.48 0.44
CA SER A 195 -18.91 -11.04 0.51
C SER A 195 -19.94 -9.99 0.89
N LYS A 196 -19.68 -9.18 1.92
CA LYS A 196 -20.58 -8.09 2.38
C LYS A 196 -20.77 -7.02 1.32
N GLN A 197 -19.73 -6.71 0.55
CA GLN A 197 -19.77 -5.74 -0.54
C GLN A 197 -20.12 -6.36 -1.91
N LYS A 198 -20.47 -7.65 -1.96
CA LYS A 198 -20.84 -8.39 -3.18
C LYS A 198 -19.78 -8.29 -4.29
N MET A 199 -18.51 -8.40 -3.92
CA MET A 199 -17.38 -8.32 -4.83
C MET A 199 -16.58 -9.62 -4.83
N THR A 200 -16.09 -10.03 -6.00
CA THR A 200 -15.22 -11.20 -6.13
C THR A 200 -13.77 -10.81 -5.88
N LEU A 201 -13.04 -11.54 -5.03
CA LEU A 201 -11.67 -11.18 -4.64
C LEU A 201 -10.67 -11.11 -5.81
N CYS A 202 -10.85 -11.90 -6.87
CA CYS A 202 -9.99 -11.81 -8.07
C CYS A 202 -10.07 -10.44 -8.75
N GLN A 203 -11.16 -9.70 -8.53
CA GLN A 203 -11.34 -8.36 -9.06
C GLN A 203 -10.53 -7.31 -8.29
N LEU A 204 -9.91 -7.64 -7.16
CA LEU A 204 -9.11 -6.68 -6.39
C LEU A 204 -7.67 -6.56 -6.91
N ASP A 205 -7.30 -7.35 -7.91
CA ASP A 205 -5.94 -7.41 -8.47
C ASP A 205 -4.87 -7.70 -7.38
N LEU A 206 -5.26 -8.32 -6.25
CA LEU A 206 -4.40 -8.63 -5.08
C LEU A 206 -3.27 -9.61 -5.42
N SER A 207 -3.50 -10.48 -6.38
CA SER A 207 -2.52 -11.46 -6.84
C SER A 207 -1.68 -10.85 -7.95
N LEU A 208 -0.68 -10.02 -7.63
CA LEU A 208 0.25 -9.60 -8.69
C LEU A 208 1.15 -10.76 -9.17
N TYR A 209 1.29 -11.90 -8.47
CA TYR A 209 2.31 -12.87 -8.87
C TYR A 209 2.09 -14.34 -8.51
N TYR A 210 2.27 -15.21 -9.53
CA TYR A 210 3.23 -16.34 -9.58
C TYR A 210 3.64 -16.66 -11.04
N ARG A 211 3.69 -15.67 -11.95
CA ARG A 211 4.09 -15.91 -13.35
C ARG A 211 5.22 -14.95 -13.76
N PRO A 212 6.41 -15.46 -14.12
CA PRO A 212 7.48 -14.66 -14.72
C PRO A 212 7.01 -13.90 -15.98
N GLY A 213 7.48 -12.66 -16.16
CA GLY A 213 7.20 -11.85 -17.37
C GLY A 213 6.02 -10.88 -17.25
N ASN A 214 5.54 -10.62 -16.03
CA ASN A 214 4.24 -9.99 -15.82
C ASN A 214 4.16 -8.46 -15.90
N ALA A 215 5.25 -7.76 -16.23
CA ALA A 215 5.27 -6.30 -16.22
C ALA A 215 4.15 -5.67 -17.08
N ALA A 216 3.88 -6.27 -18.23
CA ALA A 216 2.78 -5.91 -19.12
C ALA A 216 1.39 -6.04 -18.44
N GLU A 217 1.18 -7.09 -17.65
CA GLU A 217 -0.08 -7.28 -16.93
C GLU A 217 -0.24 -6.26 -15.80
N ILE A 218 0.84 -5.94 -15.08
CA ILE A 218 0.84 -4.93 -14.01
C ILE A 218 0.53 -3.55 -14.59
N LEU A 219 1.17 -3.19 -15.70
CA LEU A 219 0.86 -1.97 -16.44
C LEU A 219 -0.60 -1.96 -16.91
N THR A 220 -1.13 -3.10 -17.38
CA THR A 220 -2.54 -3.24 -17.78
C THR A 220 -3.51 -3.10 -16.60
N ARG A 221 -3.14 -3.58 -15.40
CA ARG A 221 -3.92 -3.39 -14.18
C ARG A 221 -3.88 -1.93 -13.75
N MET A 222 -2.72 -1.28 -13.84
CA MET A 222 -2.57 0.13 -13.52
C MET A 222 -3.35 1.05 -14.48
N LYS A 223 -3.41 0.72 -15.78
CA LYS A 223 -4.24 1.44 -16.78
C LYS A 223 -5.74 1.46 -16.43
N ARG A 224 -6.23 0.50 -15.64
CA ARG A 224 -7.63 0.44 -15.18
C ARG A 224 -7.88 1.31 -13.94
N ARG A 225 -6.83 1.93 -13.38
CA ARG A 225 -6.87 2.73 -12.16
C ARG A 225 -6.77 4.22 -12.48
N LYS A 226 -7.18 5.03 -11.50
CA LYS A 226 -7.22 6.48 -11.52
C LYS A 226 -6.25 7.02 -10.48
N THR A 227 -5.58 8.10 -10.81
CA THR A 227 -4.67 8.83 -9.93
C THR A 227 -5.06 10.30 -9.87
N THR A 228 -4.83 10.94 -8.72
CA THR A 228 -5.10 12.37 -8.55
C THR A 228 -4.07 13.19 -9.33
N GLN A 229 -2.78 12.89 -9.12
CA GLN A 229 -1.71 13.40 -9.96
C GLN A 229 -1.44 12.40 -11.08
N ILE A 230 -1.21 12.89 -12.30
CA ILE A 230 -0.96 12.01 -13.44
C ILE A 230 0.35 11.23 -13.28
N GLU A 231 1.33 11.81 -12.59
CA GLU A 231 2.64 11.22 -12.32
C GLU A 231 2.54 10.00 -11.38
N ASP A 232 1.54 9.96 -10.50
CA ASP A 232 1.30 8.83 -9.60
C ASP A 232 0.99 7.54 -10.37
N MET A 233 0.61 7.64 -11.66
CA MET A 233 0.47 6.47 -12.55
C MET A 233 1.79 5.69 -12.66
N ALA A 234 2.91 6.42 -12.59
CA ALA A 234 4.25 5.87 -12.62
C ALA A 234 4.80 5.63 -11.21
N TYR A 235 4.67 6.61 -10.31
CA TYR A 235 5.22 6.50 -8.95
C TYR A 235 4.60 5.37 -8.14
N ALA A 236 3.32 5.03 -8.36
CA ALA A 236 2.69 3.91 -7.70
C ALA A 236 3.28 2.54 -8.10
N LEU A 237 4.07 2.46 -9.18
CA LEU A 237 4.65 1.22 -9.70
C LEU A 237 6.14 1.05 -9.38
N THR A 238 6.81 2.10 -8.89
CA THR A 238 8.27 2.08 -8.65
C THR A 238 8.65 0.98 -7.67
N GLY A 239 7.91 0.84 -6.56
CA GLY A 239 8.13 -0.21 -5.59
C GLY A 239 7.85 -1.62 -6.13
N ILE A 240 6.78 -1.80 -6.90
CA ILE A 240 6.43 -3.10 -7.52
C ILE A 240 7.53 -3.56 -8.48
N PHE A 241 8.11 -2.63 -9.25
CA PHE A 241 9.19 -2.92 -10.18
C PHE A 241 10.58 -2.75 -9.55
N SER A 242 10.70 -2.43 -8.26
CA SER A 242 11.99 -2.11 -7.64
C SER A 242 12.83 -1.08 -8.43
N ILE A 243 12.17 -0.09 -9.04
CA ILE A 243 12.81 0.98 -9.82
C ILE A 243 13.05 2.18 -8.90
N HIS A 244 14.29 2.66 -8.89
CA HIS A 244 14.63 3.93 -8.26
C HIS A 244 14.44 5.07 -9.25
N MET A 245 13.55 6.00 -8.93
CA MET A 245 13.39 7.26 -9.66
C MET A 245 13.01 8.38 -8.69
N THR A 246 13.63 9.56 -8.86
CA THR A 246 13.28 10.75 -8.07
C THR A 246 11.90 11.27 -8.44
N LEU A 247 11.10 11.62 -7.43
CA LEU A 247 9.79 12.28 -7.62
C LEU A 247 9.96 13.69 -8.18
N ALA A 248 9.27 13.98 -9.27
CA ALA A 248 9.20 15.30 -9.90
C ALA A 248 7.74 15.65 -10.24
N TYR A 249 6.93 15.97 -9.22
CA TYR A 249 5.55 16.44 -9.44
C TYR A 249 5.52 17.68 -10.34
N GLY A 250 4.70 17.63 -11.40
CA GLY A 250 4.69 18.61 -12.50
C GLY A 250 5.30 18.09 -13.80
N GLU A 251 5.99 16.95 -13.80
CA GLU A 251 6.57 16.34 -15.01
C GLU A 251 5.55 15.63 -15.91
N ARG A 252 4.33 15.42 -15.40
CA ARG A 252 3.21 14.80 -16.08
C ARG A 252 3.54 13.42 -16.69
N GLN A 253 3.28 13.22 -17.98
CA GLN A 253 3.53 11.95 -18.69
C GLN A 253 5.01 11.55 -18.72
N LYS A 254 5.95 12.49 -18.47
CA LYS A 254 7.38 12.17 -18.40
C LYS A 254 7.70 11.18 -17.28
N ALA A 255 6.92 11.18 -16.19
CA ALA A 255 7.08 10.21 -15.11
C ALA A 255 6.91 8.78 -15.61
N LEU A 256 5.88 8.53 -16.44
CA LEU A 256 5.63 7.22 -17.04
C LEU A 256 6.73 6.85 -18.04
N GLN A 257 7.20 7.80 -18.86
CA GLN A 257 8.30 7.56 -19.80
C GLN A 257 9.59 7.15 -19.07
N ARG A 258 9.92 7.83 -17.97
CA ARG A 258 11.08 7.49 -17.12
C ARG A 258 10.94 6.09 -16.52
N LEU A 259 9.76 5.75 -16.00
CA LEU A 259 9.49 4.41 -15.48
C LEU A 259 9.69 3.33 -16.56
N LEU A 260 9.10 3.51 -17.75
CA LEU A 260 9.20 2.54 -18.84
C LEU A 260 10.64 2.41 -19.36
N TYR A 261 11.40 3.50 -19.38
CA TYR A 261 12.81 3.50 -19.74
C TYR A 261 13.66 2.71 -18.74
N GLU A 262 13.52 2.99 -17.44
CA GLU A 262 14.24 2.24 -16.39
C GLU A 262 13.85 0.76 -16.40
N LEU A 263 12.56 0.46 -16.57
CA LEU A 263 12.07 -0.91 -16.66
C LEU A 263 12.68 -1.66 -17.86
N ALA A 264 12.70 -1.04 -19.05
CA ALA A 264 13.30 -1.63 -20.24
C ALA A 264 14.81 -1.85 -20.06
N SER A 265 15.49 -0.88 -19.45
CA SER A 265 16.93 -0.95 -19.16
C SER A 265 17.26 -2.09 -18.19
N GLN A 266 16.48 -2.27 -17.12
CA GLN A 266 16.71 -3.32 -16.12
C GLN A 266 16.30 -4.73 -16.59
N LYS A 267 15.28 -4.82 -17.46
CA LYS A 267 14.82 -6.09 -18.03
C LYS A 267 15.69 -6.55 -19.20
N GLY A 268 16.35 -5.63 -19.92
CA GLY A 268 17.09 -5.93 -21.15
C GLY A 268 16.18 -6.24 -22.35
N ASP A 269 14.89 -5.86 -22.28
CA ASP A 269 13.88 -6.09 -23.31
C ASP A 269 12.92 -4.89 -23.40
N LEU A 270 12.56 -4.51 -24.63
CA LEU A 270 11.74 -3.35 -24.97
C LEU A 270 10.22 -3.64 -24.93
N SER A 271 9.79 -4.84 -24.57
CA SER A 271 8.36 -5.22 -24.55
C SER A 271 7.46 -4.24 -23.79
N CYS A 272 7.97 -3.61 -22.73
CA CYS A 272 7.22 -2.63 -21.93
C CYS A 272 7.08 -1.26 -22.62
N LEU A 273 7.89 -0.92 -23.62
CA LEU A 273 7.77 0.36 -24.34
C LEU A 273 6.50 0.43 -25.20
N SER A 274 5.91 -0.71 -25.57
CA SER A 274 4.60 -0.78 -26.22
C SER A 274 3.45 -0.23 -25.35
N PHE A 275 3.70 0.03 -24.05
CA PHE A 275 2.73 0.61 -23.13
C PHE A 275 2.70 2.14 -23.12
N ALA A 276 3.72 2.80 -23.71
CA ALA A 276 3.90 4.25 -23.74
C ALA A 276 2.81 4.97 -24.54
#